data_AF-A0A5M5BZ35-F1
#
_entry.id   AF-A0A5M5BZ35-F1
#
_cell.length_a   1.000
_cell.length_b   1.000
_cell.length_c   1.000
_cell.angle_alpha   90.00
_cell.angle_beta   90.00
_cell.angle_gamma   90.00
#
_symmetry.space_group_name_H-M   'P 1'
#
loop_
_entity.id
_entity.type
_entity.pdbx_description
1 polymer ?
#
loop_
_entity_poly.entity_id
_entity_poly.type
_entity_poly.pdbx_seq_one_letter_code
_entity_poly.pdbx_strand_id
1 'polypeptide(L)'
;MTQFFIGLYDYFERHKILFYLSLISCVLLMGFFALQVRFEENITQFFPDTKDSQNTIKVFDNLKIKDKIIIMLSSADTCHRVEPDSLIEAAGQLQQTLTEKAGGKLIKGILAQVDQSLIQGATDFVYEHLPLFLTDTDYQRFDSLLTDKGIQAVMQKNYTNLLSPAGIALRSYILRDPLG
;
A
#
# COMPACT_ATOMS: atom_id res chain seq x y z
N MET A 1 30.80 47.47 16.26
CA MET A 1 30.63 46.03 16.55
C MET A 1 31.32 45.60 17.82
N THR A 2 32.63 45.84 18.01
CA THR A 2 33.36 45.48 19.25
C THR A 2 32.86 46.18 20.51
N GLN A 3 32.54 47.49 20.43
CA GLN A 3 32.00 48.25 21.57
C GLN A 3 30.64 47.73 22.07
N PHE A 4 29.81 47.14 21.20
CA PHE A 4 28.53 46.54 21.60
C PHE A 4 28.74 45.29 22.45
N PHE A 5 29.65 44.39 22.03
CA PHE A 5 29.98 43.19 22.79
C PHE A 5 30.68 43.51 24.12
N ILE A 6 31.57 44.52 24.14
CA ILE A 6 32.23 44.97 25.38
C ILE A 6 31.21 45.58 26.35
N GLY A 7 30.31 46.45 25.87
CA GLY A 7 29.26 47.02 26.72
C GLY A 7 28.28 45.98 27.26
N LEU A 8 27.95 44.95 26.47
CA LEU A 8 27.12 43.82 26.91
C LEU A 8 27.84 42.99 27.99
N TYR A 9 29.14 42.75 27.81
CA TYR A 9 29.97 42.03 28.77
C TYR A 9 30.05 42.79 30.11
N ASP A 10 30.42 44.08 30.08
CA ASP A 10 30.53 44.91 31.29
C ASP A 10 29.17 45.00 32.03
N TYR A 11 28.06 45.04 31.28
CA TYR A 11 26.72 45.06 31.85
C TYR A 11 26.37 43.78 32.60
N PHE A 12 26.64 42.61 32.00
CA PHE A 12 26.39 41.30 32.62
C PHE A 12 27.41 40.96 33.71
N GLU A 13 28.65 41.43 33.60
CA GLU A 13 29.68 41.28 34.64
C GLU A 13 29.27 42.00 35.93
N ARG A 14 28.72 43.22 35.79
CA ARG A 14 28.23 44.02 36.92
C ARG A 14 26.90 43.49 37.50
N HIS A 15 26.08 42.80 36.71
CA HIS A 15 24.77 42.27 37.12
C HIS A 15 24.65 40.74 36.96
N LYS A 16 25.48 40.00 37.69
CA LYS A 16 25.52 38.52 37.62
C LYS A 16 24.17 37.85 37.87
N ILE A 17 23.30 38.43 38.70
CA ILE A 17 21.95 37.90 38.96
C ILE A 17 21.06 38.00 37.71
N LEU A 18 21.09 39.13 37.00
CA LEU A 18 20.34 39.31 35.75
C LEU A 18 20.86 38.38 34.65
N PHE A 19 22.18 38.13 34.61
CA PHE A 19 22.77 37.15 33.71
C PHE A 19 22.17 35.75 33.94
N TYR A 20 22.23 35.24 35.17
CA TYR A 20 21.69 33.92 35.49
C TYR A 20 20.16 33.82 35.29
N LEU A 21 19.39 34.88 35.60
CA LEU A 21 17.95 34.91 35.31
C LEU A 21 17.68 34.85 33.81
N SER A 22 18.43 35.60 32.99
CA SER A 22 18.28 35.55 31.53
C SER A 22 18.65 34.18 30.95
N LEU A 23 19.68 33.54 31.51
CA LEU A 23 20.11 32.20 31.12
C LEU A 23 19.03 31.17 31.45
N ILE A 24 18.51 31.20 32.68
CA ILE A 24 17.41 30.32 33.11
C ILE A 24 16.17 30.56 32.26
N SER A 25 15.82 31.81 31.99
CA SER A 25 14.69 32.14 31.11
C SER A 25 14.88 31.57 29.71
N CYS A 26 16.08 31.68 29.13
CA CYS A 26 16.37 31.14 27.80
C CYS A 26 16.27 29.61 27.76
N VAL A 27 16.81 28.94 28.79
CA VAL A 27 16.71 27.48 28.93
C VAL A 27 15.26 27.03 29.11
N LEU A 28 14.47 27.73 29.93
CA LEU A 28 13.04 27.43 30.10
C LEU A 28 12.26 27.61 28.80
N LEU A 29 12.58 28.65 28.03
CA LEU A 29 11.94 28.94 26.74
C LEU A 29 12.26 27.86 25.70
N MET A 30 13.53 27.44 25.61
CA MET A 30 13.92 26.30 24.77
C MET A 30 13.27 24.99 25.25
N GLY A 31 13.20 24.76 26.56
CA GLY A 31 12.52 23.59 27.15
C GLY A 31 11.03 23.56 26.83
N PHE A 32 10.36 24.71 26.86
CA PHE A 32 8.97 24.86 26.46
C PHE A 32 8.74 24.50 24.99
N PHE A 33 9.61 24.98 24.09
CA PHE A 33 9.52 24.61 22.68
C PHE A 33 9.85 23.13 22.45
N ALA A 34 10.82 22.57 23.16
CA ALA A 34 11.13 21.14 23.10
C ALA A 34 9.93 20.27 23.50
N LEU A 35 9.14 20.71 24.49
CA LEU A 35 7.89 20.04 24.89
C LEU A 35 6.77 20.14 23.84
N GLN A 36 6.81 21.13 22.95
CA GLN A 36 5.85 21.29 21.86
C GLN A 36 6.28 20.60 20.56
N VAL A 37 7.47 19.99 20.53
CA VAL A 37 7.93 19.24 19.36
C VAL A 37 6.98 18.08 19.11
N ARG A 38 6.31 18.09 17.97
CA ARG A 38 5.54 16.97 17.45
C ARG A 38 6.38 16.26 16.40
N PHE A 39 6.52 14.95 16.57
CA PHE A 39 7.11 14.11 15.55
C PHE A 39 6.09 13.91 14.43
N GLU A 40 6.35 14.52 13.29
CA GLU A 40 5.56 14.34 12.07
C GLU A 40 6.12 13.11 11.34
N GLU A 41 5.49 11.94 11.54
CA GLU A 41 5.90 10.70 10.85
C GLU A 41 5.27 10.56 9.45
N ASN A 42 4.54 11.58 8.99
CA ASN A 42 3.83 11.51 7.73
C ASN A 42 4.77 11.73 6.53
N ILE A 43 5.08 10.65 5.82
CA ILE A 43 5.90 10.67 4.61
C ILE A 43 5.29 11.46 3.45
N THR A 44 3.99 11.82 3.49
CA THR A 44 3.37 12.61 2.40
C THR A 44 3.92 14.03 2.31
N GLN A 45 4.56 14.53 3.37
CA GLN A 45 5.19 15.85 3.39
C GLN A 45 6.46 15.93 2.50
N PHE A 46 6.97 14.78 2.04
CA PHE A 46 8.08 14.73 1.08
C PHE A 46 7.66 15.02 -0.37
N PHE A 47 6.37 14.98 -0.70
CA PHE A 47 5.92 15.23 -2.07
C PHE A 47 5.83 16.74 -2.35
N PRO A 48 6.31 17.21 -3.51
CA PRO A 48 6.28 18.64 -3.86
C PRO A 48 4.84 19.13 -4.02
N ASP A 49 4.53 20.31 -3.48
CA ASP A 49 3.17 20.89 -3.47
C ASP A 49 2.85 21.59 -4.82
N THR A 50 2.69 20.81 -5.89
CA THR A 50 2.28 21.27 -7.23
C THR A 50 0.81 20.89 -7.51
N LYS A 51 0.14 21.61 -8.43
CA LYS A 51 -1.29 21.35 -8.75
C LYS A 51 -1.56 19.89 -9.19
N ASP A 52 -0.63 19.26 -9.93
CA ASP A 52 -0.73 17.85 -10.35
C ASP A 52 -0.43 16.88 -9.20
N SER A 53 0.46 17.27 -8.29
CA SER A 53 0.76 16.52 -7.07
C SER A 53 -0.43 16.46 -6.12
N GLN A 54 -1.23 17.54 -6.01
CA GLN A 54 -2.42 17.55 -5.14
C GLN A 54 -3.48 16.53 -5.55
N ASN A 55 -3.68 16.28 -6.85
CA ASN A 55 -4.59 15.23 -7.30
C ASN A 55 -4.06 13.84 -6.95
N THR A 56 -2.76 13.63 -7.10
CA THR A 56 -2.09 12.37 -6.73
C THR A 56 -2.14 12.12 -5.22
N ILE A 57 -1.89 13.14 -4.41
CA ILE A 57 -2.00 13.08 -2.94
C ILE A 57 -3.43 12.78 -2.51
N LYS A 58 -4.44 13.42 -3.13
CA LYS A 58 -5.86 13.13 -2.86
C LYS A 58 -6.24 11.70 -3.22
N VAL A 59 -5.78 11.19 -4.35
CA VAL A 59 -6.02 9.79 -4.75
C VAL A 59 -5.35 8.86 -3.75
N PHE A 60 -4.12 9.14 -3.32
CA PHE A 60 -3.38 8.33 -2.35
C PHE A 60 -4.02 8.32 -0.95
N ASP A 61 -4.48 9.48 -0.46
CA ASP A 61 -5.24 9.60 0.79
C ASP A 61 -6.58 8.86 0.71
N ASN A 62 -7.28 8.94 -0.44
CA ASN A 62 -8.52 8.20 -0.67
C ASN A 62 -8.30 6.69 -0.79
N LEU A 63 -7.14 6.25 -1.28
CA LEU A 63 -6.84 4.84 -1.50
C LEU A 63 -6.74 4.03 -0.20
N LYS A 64 -6.73 4.65 1.00
CA LYS A 64 -6.62 3.97 2.31
C LYS A 64 -5.50 2.91 2.38
N ILE A 65 -4.52 2.98 1.48
CA ILE A 65 -3.35 2.08 1.49
C ILE A 65 -2.53 2.35 2.76
N LYS A 66 -2.56 3.59 3.27
CA LYS A 66 -1.94 4.00 4.54
C LYS A 66 -2.38 3.16 5.73
N ASP A 67 -3.61 2.64 5.73
CA ASP A 67 -4.18 1.91 6.87
C ASP A 67 -4.06 0.38 6.70
N LYS A 68 -3.18 -0.09 5.81
CA LYS A 68 -2.98 -1.52 5.55
C LYS A 68 -1.55 -1.94 5.87
N ILE A 69 -1.42 -3.03 6.61
CA ILE A 69 -0.13 -3.69 6.89
C ILE A 69 -0.08 -4.94 6.02
N ILE A 70 0.97 -5.08 5.23
CA ILE A 70 1.23 -6.28 4.41
C ILE A 70 2.25 -7.13 5.14
N ILE A 71 1.88 -8.37 5.45
CA ILE A 71 2.75 -9.35 6.11
C ILE A 71 3.08 -10.42 5.08
N MET A 72 4.36 -10.58 4.77
CA MET A 72 4.85 -11.63 3.88
C MET A 72 5.48 -12.74 4.72
N LEU A 73 5.00 -13.96 4.54
CA LEU A 73 5.50 -15.15 5.24
C LEU A 73 6.44 -15.93 4.33
N SER A 74 7.62 -16.25 4.83
CA SER A 74 8.64 -17.04 4.14
C SER A 74 9.30 -18.03 5.09
N SER A 75 9.76 -19.16 4.56
CA SER A 75 10.57 -20.11 5.33
C SER A 75 11.95 -19.52 5.66
N ALA A 76 12.45 -19.78 6.87
CA ALA A 76 13.81 -19.44 7.27
C ALA A 76 14.86 -20.41 6.70
N ASP A 77 14.46 -21.65 6.39
CA ASP A 77 15.34 -22.62 5.74
C ASP A 77 15.37 -22.36 4.23
N THR A 78 16.54 -21.99 3.72
CA THR A 78 16.82 -21.73 2.30
C THR A 78 17.38 -22.96 1.57
N CYS A 79 17.70 -24.03 2.30
CA CYS A 79 18.31 -25.25 1.74
C CYS A 79 17.28 -26.28 1.28
N HIS A 80 16.06 -26.25 1.84
CA HIS A 80 15.00 -27.22 1.52
C HIS A 80 13.84 -26.57 0.80
N ARG A 81 13.18 -27.35 -0.07
CA ARG A 81 11.98 -26.92 -0.78
C ARG A 81 10.86 -26.74 0.25
N VAL A 82 10.42 -25.50 0.43
CA VAL A 82 9.35 -25.15 1.37
C VAL A 82 8.06 -25.88 0.98
N GLU A 83 7.43 -26.52 1.96
CA GLU A 83 6.13 -27.15 1.79
C GLU A 83 5.04 -26.07 1.81
N PRO A 84 4.27 -25.87 0.72
CA PRO A 84 3.27 -24.80 0.63
C PRO A 84 2.21 -24.87 1.73
N ASP A 85 1.83 -26.08 2.13
CA ASP A 85 0.79 -26.31 3.14
C ASP A 85 1.20 -25.78 4.52
N SER A 86 2.50 -25.86 4.87
CA SER A 86 3.02 -25.31 6.12
C SER A 86 2.93 -23.78 6.17
N LEU A 87 3.17 -23.10 5.04
CA LEU A 87 3.01 -21.64 4.95
C LEU A 87 1.54 -21.22 5.05
N ILE A 88 0.64 -21.99 4.43
CA ILE A 88 -0.80 -21.76 4.51
C ILE A 88 -1.29 -21.93 5.95
N GLU A 89 -0.84 -22.98 6.64
CA GLU A 89 -1.18 -23.22 8.04
C GLU A 89 -0.67 -22.08 8.94
N ALA A 90 0.60 -21.67 8.78
CA ALA A 90 1.17 -20.55 9.54
C ALA A 90 0.41 -19.23 9.29
N ALA A 91 0.01 -18.96 8.05
CA ALA A 91 -0.82 -17.82 7.70
C ALA A 91 -2.19 -17.87 8.38
N GLY A 92 -2.83 -19.05 8.39
CA GLY A 92 -4.11 -19.27 9.05
C GLY A 92 -4.03 -19.07 10.57
N GLN A 93 -3.00 -19.63 11.21
CA GLN A 93 -2.76 -19.45 12.65
C GLN A 93 -2.52 -17.98 13.02
N LEU A 94 -1.75 -17.26 12.19
CA LEU A 94 -1.51 -15.83 12.37
C LEU A 94 -2.80 -15.03 12.25
N GLN A 95 -3.60 -15.27 11.21
CA GLN A 95 -4.89 -14.63 11.01
C GLN A 95 -5.81 -14.84 12.23
N GLN A 96 -5.93 -16.09 12.70
CA GLN A 96 -6.76 -16.44 13.84
C GLN A 96 -6.29 -15.71 15.10
N THR A 97 -5.00 -15.77 15.41
CA THR A 97 -4.41 -15.13 16.61
C THR A 97 -4.63 -13.62 16.61
N LEU A 98 -4.46 -12.96 15.46
CA LEU A 98 -4.70 -11.52 15.34
C LEU A 98 -6.19 -11.17 15.47
N THR A 99 -7.06 -11.99 14.90
CA THR A 99 -8.51 -11.80 14.99
C THR A 99 -8.99 -11.95 16.43
N GLU A 100 -8.51 -12.95 17.17
CA GLU A 100 -8.87 -13.18 18.57
C GLU A 100 -8.38 -12.06 19.50
N LYS A 101 -7.14 -11.60 19.32
CA LYS A 101 -6.55 -10.59 20.21
C LYS A 101 -7.02 -9.17 19.93
N ALA A 102 -7.25 -8.83 18.66
CA ALA A 102 -7.40 -7.44 18.23
C ALA A 102 -8.53 -7.21 17.21
N GLY A 103 -9.23 -8.27 16.78
CA GLY A 103 -10.33 -8.19 15.84
C GLY A 103 -11.47 -7.31 16.37
N GLY A 104 -11.97 -6.42 15.52
CA GLY A 104 -13.09 -5.53 15.83
C GLY A 104 -12.77 -4.35 16.75
N LYS A 105 -11.63 -4.37 17.48
CA LYS A 105 -11.18 -3.25 18.33
C LYS A 105 -10.10 -2.40 17.66
N LEU A 106 -9.02 -3.04 17.20
CA LEU A 106 -7.87 -2.36 16.59
C LEU A 106 -7.72 -2.70 15.11
N ILE A 107 -8.15 -3.90 14.71
CA ILE A 107 -8.07 -4.38 13.34
C ILE A 107 -9.47 -4.44 12.74
N LYS A 108 -9.71 -3.64 11.71
CA LYS A 108 -11.00 -3.56 11.01
C LYS A 108 -11.29 -4.79 10.15
N GLY A 109 -10.26 -5.42 9.59
CA GLY A 109 -10.38 -6.62 8.79
C GLY A 109 -9.02 -7.16 8.39
N ILE A 110 -8.94 -8.49 8.20
CA ILE A 110 -7.74 -9.19 7.75
C ILE A 110 -8.08 -9.89 6.44
N LEU A 111 -7.34 -9.59 5.38
CA LEU A 111 -7.45 -10.27 4.09
C LEU A 111 -6.29 -11.26 3.99
N ALA A 112 -6.54 -12.50 4.38
CA ALA A 112 -5.55 -13.58 4.38
C ALA A 112 -5.69 -14.52 3.18
N GLN A 113 -6.91 -14.69 2.68
CA GLN A 113 -7.21 -15.53 1.53
C GLN A 113 -8.00 -14.72 0.51
N VAL A 114 -7.63 -14.86 -0.75
CA VAL A 114 -8.47 -14.41 -1.86
C VAL A 114 -9.50 -15.50 -2.08
N ASP A 115 -10.73 -15.25 -1.66
CA ASP A 115 -11.83 -16.19 -1.86
C ASP A 115 -12.34 -16.11 -3.31
N GLN A 116 -13.01 -17.19 -3.73
CA GLN A 116 -13.56 -17.30 -5.08
C GLN A 116 -14.53 -16.16 -5.42
N SER A 117 -15.26 -15.63 -4.43
CA SER A 117 -16.26 -14.58 -4.66
C SER A 117 -15.63 -13.21 -4.93
N LEU A 118 -14.50 -12.91 -4.28
CA LEU A 118 -13.70 -11.71 -4.61
C LEU A 118 -13.18 -11.76 -6.05
N ILE A 119 -12.67 -12.91 -6.49
CA ILE A 119 -12.17 -13.07 -7.88
C ILE A 119 -13.33 -12.92 -8.87
N GLN A 120 -14.46 -13.58 -8.58
CA GLN A 120 -15.66 -13.49 -9.40
C GLN A 120 -16.17 -12.04 -9.47
N GLY A 121 -16.26 -11.34 -8.34
CA GLY A 121 -16.71 -9.95 -8.30
C GLY A 121 -15.77 -8.98 -9.02
N ALA A 122 -14.45 -9.18 -8.92
CA ALA A 122 -13.48 -8.41 -9.70
C ALA A 122 -13.67 -8.64 -11.21
N THR A 123 -13.90 -9.89 -11.59
CA THR A 123 -14.19 -10.27 -12.98
C THR A 123 -15.49 -9.63 -13.46
N ASP A 124 -16.56 -9.71 -12.67
CA ASP A 124 -17.85 -9.09 -12.98
C ASP A 124 -17.71 -7.58 -13.18
N PHE A 125 -16.98 -6.91 -12.29
CA PHE A 125 -16.72 -5.48 -12.37
C PHE A 125 -15.97 -5.09 -13.65
N VAL A 126 -14.94 -5.87 -14.03
CA VAL A 126 -14.20 -5.64 -15.27
C VAL A 126 -15.10 -5.83 -16.48
N TYR A 127 -15.94 -6.87 -16.52
CA TYR A 127 -16.86 -7.10 -17.64
C TYR A 127 -17.97 -6.04 -17.73
N GLU A 128 -18.50 -5.58 -16.59
CA GLU A 128 -19.52 -4.53 -16.54
C GLU A 128 -18.98 -3.18 -17.06
N HIS A 129 -17.70 -2.92 -16.85
CA HIS A 129 -17.02 -1.69 -17.24
C HIS A 129 -16.00 -1.88 -18.36
N LEU A 130 -16.09 -3.00 -19.09
CA LEU A 130 -15.08 -3.41 -20.08
C LEU A 130 -14.73 -2.31 -21.08
N PRO A 131 -15.68 -1.51 -21.63
CA PRO A 131 -15.36 -0.44 -22.56
C PRO A 131 -14.40 0.62 -22.02
N LEU A 132 -14.33 0.81 -20.70
CA LEU A 132 -13.41 1.75 -20.07
C LEU A 132 -11.97 1.23 -20.01
N PHE A 133 -11.78 -0.09 -20.11
CA PHE A 133 -10.48 -0.74 -20.05
C PHE A 133 -9.89 -1.06 -21.43
N LEU A 134 -10.72 -1.02 -22.48
CA LEU A 134 -10.28 -1.27 -23.84
C LEU A 134 -9.60 -0.05 -24.44
N THR A 135 -8.52 -0.31 -25.17
CA THR A 135 -7.80 0.67 -25.97
C THR A 135 -8.05 0.45 -27.46
N ASP A 136 -7.74 1.44 -28.31
CA ASP A 136 -7.88 1.31 -29.77
C ASP A 136 -7.11 0.10 -30.34
N THR A 137 -5.99 -0.25 -29.73
CA THR A 137 -5.20 -1.43 -30.13
C THR A 137 -5.89 -2.76 -29.84
N ASP A 138 -6.73 -2.81 -28.81
CA ASP A 138 -7.48 -4.03 -28.45
C ASP A 138 -8.55 -4.34 -29.49
N TYR A 139 -9.20 -3.31 -30.03
CA TYR A 139 -10.18 -3.46 -31.12
C TYR A 139 -9.56 -4.02 -32.40
N GLN A 140 -8.35 -3.58 -32.76
CA GLN A 140 -7.63 -4.14 -33.91
C GLN A 140 -7.26 -5.62 -33.71
N ARG A 141 -7.01 -6.02 -32.47
CA ARG A 141 -6.74 -7.42 -32.13
C ARG A 141 -8.00 -8.28 -32.28
N PHE A 142 -9.18 -7.77 -31.96
CA PHE A 142 -10.44 -8.49 -32.15
C PHE A 142 -10.66 -8.88 -33.61
N ASP A 143 -10.30 -8.03 -34.57
CA ASP A 143 -10.41 -8.35 -36.01
C ASP A 143 -9.64 -9.62 -36.39
N SER A 144 -8.47 -9.85 -35.78
CA SER A 144 -7.68 -11.06 -36.00
C SER A 144 -8.28 -12.30 -35.31
N LEU A 145 -8.87 -12.11 -34.13
CA LEU A 145 -9.45 -13.18 -33.32
C LEU A 145 -10.79 -13.67 -33.88
N LEU A 146 -11.57 -12.79 -34.50
CA LEU A 146 -12.87 -13.10 -35.10
C LEU A 146 -12.78 -13.81 -36.46
N THR A 147 -11.58 -14.09 -36.95
CA THR A 147 -11.38 -14.92 -38.15
C THR A 147 -11.59 -16.41 -37.84
N ASP A 148 -12.05 -17.21 -38.81
CA ASP A 148 -12.23 -18.67 -38.64
C ASP A 148 -10.98 -19.36 -38.07
N LYS A 149 -9.80 -18.94 -38.54
CA LYS A 149 -8.50 -19.47 -38.06
C LYS A 149 -8.20 -19.02 -36.63
N GLY A 150 -8.51 -17.77 -36.27
CA GLY A 150 -8.35 -17.23 -34.93
C GLY A 150 -9.24 -17.95 -33.92
N ILE A 151 -10.53 -18.08 -34.24
CA ILE A 151 -11.51 -18.81 -33.43
C ILE A 151 -11.06 -20.26 -33.24
N GLN A 152 -10.67 -20.96 -34.32
CA GLN A 152 -10.22 -22.34 -34.21
C GLN A 152 -8.97 -22.50 -33.33
N ALA A 153 -7.99 -21.60 -33.46
CA ALA A 153 -6.77 -21.62 -32.66
C ALA A 153 -7.06 -21.40 -31.17
N VAL A 154 -7.93 -20.43 -30.85
CA VAL A 154 -8.31 -20.14 -29.45
C VAL A 154 -9.16 -21.27 -28.86
N MET A 155 -10.10 -21.82 -29.62
CA MET A 155 -10.91 -22.96 -29.17
C MET A 155 -10.06 -24.20 -28.89
N GLN A 156 -9.05 -24.48 -29.72
CA GLN A 156 -8.12 -25.58 -29.47
C GLN A 156 -7.32 -25.36 -28.18
N LYS A 157 -6.86 -24.13 -27.93
CA LYS A 157 -6.16 -23.76 -26.70
C LYS A 157 -7.07 -23.91 -25.47
N ASN A 158 -8.30 -23.43 -25.55
CA ASN A 158 -9.28 -23.55 -24.48
C ASN A 158 -9.58 -25.02 -24.18
N TYR A 159 -9.75 -25.84 -25.20
CA TYR A 159 -9.94 -27.29 -25.04
C TYR A 159 -8.76 -27.93 -24.29
N THR A 160 -7.52 -27.65 -24.68
CA THR A 160 -6.35 -28.17 -23.97
C THR A 160 -6.26 -27.68 -22.52
N ASN A 161 -6.64 -26.44 -22.25
CA ASN A 161 -6.64 -25.88 -20.90
C ASN A 161 -7.71 -26.53 -20.02
N LEU A 162 -8.91 -26.79 -20.56
CA LEU A 162 -10.01 -27.46 -19.86
C LEU A 162 -9.69 -28.92 -19.49
N LEU A 163 -8.85 -29.59 -20.29
CA LEU A 163 -8.38 -30.95 -20.00
C LEU A 163 -7.25 -31.01 -18.97
N SER A 164 -6.61 -29.87 -18.68
CA SER A 164 -5.55 -29.79 -17.67
C SER A 164 -6.12 -29.66 -16.25
N PRO A 165 -5.33 -29.93 -15.19
CA PRO A 165 -5.75 -29.69 -13.80
C PRO A 165 -6.18 -28.24 -13.52
N ALA A 166 -5.66 -27.27 -14.28
CA ALA A 166 -6.07 -25.86 -14.20
C ALA A 166 -7.44 -25.59 -14.83
N GLY A 167 -7.97 -26.52 -15.64
CA GLY A 167 -9.23 -26.39 -16.36
C GLY A 167 -10.45 -26.22 -15.46
N ILE A 168 -10.42 -26.78 -14.24
CA ILE A 168 -11.50 -26.65 -13.25
C ILE A 168 -11.69 -25.18 -12.86
N ALA A 169 -10.61 -24.45 -12.63
CA ALA A 169 -10.66 -23.04 -12.26
C ALA A 169 -10.99 -22.14 -13.47
N LEU A 170 -10.49 -22.50 -14.66
CA LEU A 170 -10.64 -21.69 -15.87
C LEU A 170 -11.99 -21.87 -16.59
N ARG A 171 -12.75 -22.92 -16.27
CA ARG A 171 -13.99 -23.27 -16.97
C ARG A 171 -15.02 -22.15 -16.99
N SER A 172 -15.27 -21.49 -15.84
CA SER A 172 -16.25 -20.40 -15.75
C SER A 172 -15.83 -19.20 -16.60
N TYR A 173 -14.54 -18.91 -16.69
CA TYR A 173 -13.98 -17.82 -17.48
C TYR A 173 -14.08 -18.10 -18.98
N ILE A 174 -13.62 -19.28 -19.41
CA ILE A 174 -13.67 -19.70 -20.82
C ILE A 174 -15.11 -19.75 -21.35
N LEU A 175 -16.07 -20.16 -20.51
CA LEU A 175 -17.49 -20.18 -20.89
C LEU A 175 -18.08 -18.78 -21.03
N ARG A 176 -17.63 -17.84 -20.19
CA ARG A 176 -18.09 -16.46 -20.21
C ARG A 176 -17.51 -15.69 -21.39
N ASP A 177 -16.24 -15.94 -21.69
CA ASP A 177 -15.53 -15.34 -22.81
C ASP A 177 -14.55 -16.35 -23.43
N PRO A 178 -14.98 -17.05 -24.50
CA PRO A 178 -14.16 -18.06 -25.14
C PRO A 178 -13.07 -17.47 -26.03
N LEU A 179 -13.15 -16.19 -26.40
CA LEU A 179 -12.16 -15.53 -27.26
C LEU A 179 -11.15 -14.69 -26.48
N GLY A 180 -11.52 -14.33 -25.25
CA GLY A 180 -10.64 -13.75 -24.23
C GLY A 180 -10.65 -12.24 -24.20
#